data_AF-A0A5B7CX63-F1
#
_entry.id   AF-A0A5B7CX63-F1
#
_cell.length_a   1.000
_cell.length_b   1.000
_cell.length_c   1.000
_cell.angle_alpha   90.00
_cell.angle_beta   90.00
_cell.angle_gamma   90.00
#
_symmetry.space_group_name_H-M   'P 1'
#
loop_
_entity.id
_entity.type
_entity.pdbx_description
1 polymer ?
#
loop_
_entity_poly.entity_id
_entity_poly.type
_entity_poly.pdbx_seq_one_letter_code
_entity_poly.pdbx_strand_id
1 'polypeptide(L)'
;MRRLHKRCAYECSIHDKDGQPEFRIIVKEDGYEDHVFVSCSPKGVWTKVLEPLAELRQKADVVRLFPQYISGEDLFGLTEPAIVRILESLPGIDTLADYNFKFGRNPLFELPLAVNPSGCARAEPFTKLHLKRYHGIRTSAGSVRTSSNCRAAASVANLTMAYDPFVPYSKLHVHSRSSQYKKMNNEWRSSVYLAR
;
A
#
# COMPACT_ATOMS: atom_id res chain seq x y z
N MET A 1 6.81 26.65 12.74
CA MET A 1 7.28 26.43 14.13
C MET A 1 7.46 27.74 14.89
N ARG A 2 7.77 28.85 14.20
CA ARG A 2 8.10 30.13 14.85
C ARG A 2 6.88 31.01 15.17
N ARG A 3 5.77 30.84 14.45
CA ARG A 3 4.52 31.59 14.67
C ARG A 3 3.37 30.70 15.13
N LEU A 4 2.60 31.19 16.10
CA LEU A 4 1.35 30.57 16.54
C LEU A 4 0.29 30.64 15.43
N HIS A 5 -0.61 29.65 15.40
CA HIS A 5 -1.71 29.53 14.43
C HIS A 5 -1.29 29.49 12.94
N LYS A 6 0.01 29.36 12.65
CA LYS A 6 0.54 29.14 11.30
C LYS A 6 0.96 27.68 11.16
N ARG A 7 0.53 27.04 10.08
CA ARG A 7 1.00 25.72 9.68
C ARG A 7 2.23 25.88 8.80
N CYS A 8 3.15 24.93 8.91
CA CYS A 8 4.36 24.84 8.11
C CYS A 8 4.55 23.37 7.70
N ALA A 9 5.32 23.13 6.65
CA ALA A 9 5.60 21.78 6.18
C ALA A 9 6.79 21.20 6.95
N TYR A 10 6.70 19.90 7.24
CA TYR A 10 7.77 19.11 7.85
C TYR A 10 8.14 18.02 6.85
N GLU A 11 9.32 18.15 6.23
CA GLU A 11 9.85 17.13 5.34
C GLU A 11 10.66 16.14 6.17
N CYS A 12 10.19 14.90 6.21
CA CYS A 12 10.79 13.83 6.98
C CYS A 12 11.61 12.93 6.04
N SER A 13 12.86 12.67 6.39
CA SER A 13 13.74 11.79 5.62
C SER A 13 14.53 10.85 6.52
N ILE A 14 14.87 9.67 5.99
CA ILE A 14 15.69 8.66 6.66
C ILE A 14 16.92 8.46 5.81
N HIS A 15 18.10 8.61 6.41
CA HIS A 15 19.39 8.45 5.78
C HIS A 15 20.15 7.28 6.41
N ASP A 16 21.10 6.72 5.67
CA ASP A 16 22.08 5.78 6.22
C ASP A 16 23.31 6.56 6.68
N LYS A 17 23.72 6.33 7.93
CA LYS A 17 24.94 6.86 8.51
C LYS A 17 25.66 5.75 9.25
N ASP A 18 26.81 5.34 8.71
CA ASP A 18 27.65 4.29 9.29
C ASP A 18 26.90 2.97 9.54
N GLY A 19 25.93 2.63 8.68
CA GLY A 19 25.10 1.43 8.81
C GLY A 19 23.95 1.56 9.82
N GLN A 20 23.69 2.77 10.32
CA GLN A 20 22.56 3.07 11.21
C GLN A 20 21.60 4.08 10.58
N PRO A 21 20.29 3.96 10.86
CA PRO A 21 19.31 4.91 10.37
C PRO A 21 19.47 6.27 11.07
N GLU A 22 19.67 7.32 10.29
CA GLU A 22 19.65 8.72 10.72
C GLU A 22 18.34 9.37 10.27
N PHE A 23 17.52 9.81 11.23
CA PHE A 23 16.25 10.47 10.99
C PHE A 23 16.45 11.98 10.93
N ARG A 24 15.99 12.59 9.85
CA ARG A 24 16.09 14.03 9.60
C ARG A 24 14.70 14.63 9.37
N ILE A 25 14.49 15.82 9.94
CA ILE A 25 13.29 16.65 9.70
C ILE A 25 13.76 18.01 9.23
N ILE A 26 13.23 18.46 8.08
CA ILE A 26 13.42 19.81 7.57
C ILE A 26 12.11 20.58 7.76
N VAL A 27 12.16 21.66 8.54
CA VAL A 27 11.01 22.53 8.76
C VAL A 27 11.01 23.64 7.73
N LYS A 28 10.04 23.59 6.81
CA LYS A 28 9.83 24.58 5.75
C LYS A 28 8.73 25.55 6.17
N GLU A 29 9.10 26.77 6.53
CA GLU A 29 8.19 27.84 6.97
C GLU A 29 8.34 29.05 6.05
N ASP A 30 7.24 29.52 5.46
CA ASP A 30 7.26 30.61 4.49
C ASP A 30 7.91 31.89 5.07
N GLY A 31 8.92 32.40 4.38
CA GLY A 31 9.65 33.61 4.76
C GLY A 31 10.71 33.41 5.85
N TYR A 32 11.04 32.16 6.19
CA TYR A 32 12.11 31.82 7.13
C TYR A 32 13.07 30.81 6.52
N GLU A 33 14.30 30.76 7.05
CA GLU A 33 15.27 29.74 6.67
C GLU A 33 14.85 28.35 7.16
N ASP A 34 15.17 27.34 6.35
CA ASP A 34 14.92 25.94 6.65
C ASP A 34 15.71 25.50 7.89
N HIS A 35 15.02 24.92 8.87
CA HIS A 35 15.66 24.34 10.05
C HIS A 35 15.73 22.82 9.94
N VAL A 36 16.94 22.28 10.10
CA VAL A 36 17.20 20.86 10.00
C VAL A 36 17.43 20.25 11.38
N PHE A 37 16.63 19.25 11.72
CA PHE A 37 16.78 18.44 12.92
C PHE A 37 17.26 17.04 12.53
N VAL A 38 18.16 16.48 13.33
CA VAL A 38 18.74 15.16 13.09
C VAL A 38 18.76 14.36 14.39
N SER A 39 18.47 13.06 14.33
CA SER A 39 18.55 12.11 15.44
C SER A 39 18.74 10.68 14.96
N CYS A 40 19.15 9.78 15.85
CA CYS A 40 19.20 8.33 15.61
C CYS A 40 17.86 7.61 15.81
N SER A 41 16.81 8.32 16.22
CA SER A 41 15.48 7.76 16.43
C SER A 41 14.36 8.71 15.99
N PRO A 42 13.22 8.19 15.50
CA PRO A 42 12.10 9.01 15.05
C PRO A 42 11.49 9.80 16.21
N LYS A 43 11.39 9.18 17.39
CA LYS A 43 10.97 9.87 18.62
C LYS A 43 11.94 11.01 18.95
N GLY A 44 13.24 10.75 18.95
CA GLY A 44 14.23 11.76 19.33
C GLY A 44 14.25 12.97 18.40
N VAL A 45 14.07 12.80 17.08
CA VAL A 45 14.03 13.94 16.16
C VAL A 45 12.75 14.76 16.33
N TRP A 46 11.60 14.10 16.52
CA TRP A 46 10.33 14.81 16.76
C TRP A 46 10.30 15.50 18.12
N THR A 47 10.89 14.93 19.17
CA THR A 47 11.01 15.59 20.47
C THR A 47 11.67 16.98 20.34
N LYS A 48 12.74 17.11 19.54
CA LYS A 48 13.40 18.41 19.28
C LYS A 48 12.50 19.45 18.62
N VAL A 49 11.49 19.02 17.87
CA VAL A 49 10.51 19.91 17.21
C VAL A 49 9.32 20.20 18.14
N LEU A 50 8.86 19.18 18.86
CA LEU A 50 7.66 19.24 19.68
C LEU A 50 7.88 19.98 21.01
N GLU A 51 9.07 19.87 21.62
CA GLU A 51 9.40 20.57 22.87
C GLU A 51 9.32 22.09 22.73
N PRO A 52 10.00 22.75 21.77
CA PRO A 52 9.87 24.19 21.61
C PRO A 52 8.45 24.63 21.23
N LEU A 53 7.73 23.79 20.49
CA LEU A 53 6.35 24.07 20.12
C LEU A 53 5.39 23.96 21.31
N ALA A 54 5.67 23.05 22.25
CA ALA A 54 4.94 22.94 23.51
C ALA A 54 5.22 24.15 24.42
N GLU A 55 6.48 24.59 24.52
CA GLU A 55 6.84 25.80 25.28
C GLU A 55 6.19 27.06 24.71
N LEU A 56 6.18 27.22 23.37
CA LEU A 56 5.53 28.36 22.72
C LEU A 56 4.03 28.40 22.99
N ARG A 57 3.36 27.24 22.99
CA ARG A 57 1.93 27.15 23.33
C ARG A 57 1.66 27.42 24.80
N GLN A 58 2.53 26.94 25.69
CA GLN A 58 2.42 27.20 27.13
C GLN A 58 2.56 28.70 27.44
N LYS A 59 3.51 29.39 26.79
CA LYS A 59 3.71 30.85 26.95
C LYS A 59 2.51 31.68 26.46
N ALA A 60 1.78 31.17 25.48
CA ALA A 60 0.62 31.85 24.90
C ALA A 60 -0.73 31.37 25.47
N ASP A 61 -0.71 30.55 26.53
CA ASP A 61 -1.88 29.97 27.19
C ASP A 61 -2.85 29.25 26.22
N VAL A 62 -2.27 28.53 25.25
CA VAL A 62 -3.01 27.76 24.24
C VAL A 62 -3.13 26.29 24.68
N VAL A 63 -4.24 25.65 24.31
CA VAL A 63 -4.52 24.22 24.58
C VAL A 63 -3.33 23.32 24.21
N ARG A 64 -2.98 22.41 25.14
CA ARG A 64 -1.94 21.40 24.96
C ARG A 64 -2.45 20.32 24.00
N LEU A 65 -2.15 20.49 22.72
CA LEU A 65 -2.65 19.62 21.64
C LEU A 65 -1.90 18.29 21.48
N PHE A 66 -0.79 18.07 22.17
CA PHE A 66 0.00 16.85 21.98
C PHE A 66 -0.47 15.74 22.92
N PRO A 67 -1.11 14.68 22.41
CA PRO A 67 -1.49 13.54 23.22
C PRO A 67 -0.23 12.81 23.68
N GLN A 68 -0.24 12.28 24.89
CA GLN A 68 0.81 11.36 25.38
C GLN A 68 0.97 10.11 24.49
N TYR A 69 0.03 9.89 23.57
CA TYR A 69 -0.11 8.68 22.77
C TYR A 69 0.45 8.79 21.34
N ILE A 70 0.82 9.99 20.86
CA ILE A 70 1.41 10.11 19.52
C ILE A 70 2.88 9.69 19.57
N SER A 71 3.22 8.62 18.86
CA SER A 71 4.61 8.17 18.72
C SER A 71 5.33 8.93 17.60
N GLY A 72 6.65 9.06 17.71
CA GLY A 72 7.44 9.70 16.65
C GLY A 72 7.38 8.93 15.32
N GLU A 73 7.21 7.61 15.39
CA GLU A 73 6.99 6.74 14.22
C GLU A 73 5.69 7.08 13.48
N ASP A 74 4.63 7.41 14.23
CA ASP A 74 3.33 7.80 13.67
C ASP A 74 3.41 9.15 12.96
N LEU A 75 4.15 10.11 13.53
CA LEU A 75 4.41 11.39 12.89
C LEU A 75 5.28 11.28 11.63
N PHE A 76 6.15 10.27 11.55
CA PHE A 76 6.87 9.93 10.31
C PHE A 76 5.98 9.18 9.29
N GLY A 77 4.81 8.69 9.69
CA GLY A 77 3.93 7.87 8.85
C GLY A 77 4.38 6.41 8.72
N LEU A 78 5.36 5.95 9.51
CA LEU A 78 5.87 4.57 9.44
C LEU A 78 4.87 3.53 9.97
N THR A 79 3.84 3.98 10.68
CA THR A 79 2.71 3.17 11.17
C THR A 79 1.58 3.04 10.14
N GLU A 80 1.58 3.88 9.09
CA GLU A 80 0.49 3.97 8.13
C GLU A 80 0.44 2.70 7.26
N PRO A 81 -0.71 1.99 7.20
CA PRO A 81 -0.77 0.69 6.55
C PRO A 81 -0.35 0.67 5.08
N ALA A 82 -0.59 1.75 4.31
CA ALA A 82 -0.15 1.80 2.92
C ALA A 82 1.38 1.95 2.81
N ILE A 83 2.01 2.80 3.63
CA ILE A 83 3.46 2.94 3.73
C ILE A 83 4.09 1.61 4.16
N VAL A 84 3.58 0.96 5.23
CA VAL A 84 4.10 -0.35 5.69
C VAL A 84 4.02 -1.38 4.57
N ARG A 85 2.89 -1.46 3.86
CA ARG A 85 2.74 -2.38 2.73
C ARG A 85 3.71 -2.09 1.59
N ILE A 86 4.00 -0.82 1.30
CA ILE A 86 5.00 -0.44 0.29
C ILE A 86 6.38 -0.86 0.76
N LEU A 87 6.76 -0.58 2.01
CA LEU A 87 8.05 -0.95 2.58
C LEU A 87 8.27 -2.47 2.58
N GLU A 88 7.27 -3.25 2.99
CA GLU A 88 7.33 -4.72 2.99
C GLU A 88 7.32 -5.33 1.57
N SER A 89 6.99 -4.54 0.55
CA SER A 89 7.07 -4.96 -0.86
C SER A 89 8.43 -4.69 -1.51
N LEU A 90 9.34 -3.99 -0.84
CA LEU A 90 10.65 -3.64 -1.40
C LEU A 90 11.56 -4.87 -1.52
N PRO A 91 12.45 -4.92 -2.53
CA PRO A 91 13.42 -5.99 -2.65
C PRO A 91 14.44 -5.95 -1.50
N GLY A 92 14.90 -7.11 -1.04
CA GLY A 92 15.93 -7.23 0.00
C GLY A 92 15.42 -7.21 1.43
N ILE A 93 14.12 -6.93 1.65
CA ILE A 93 13.47 -7.02 2.96
C ILE A 93 13.57 -8.42 3.58
N ASP A 94 13.67 -9.47 2.75
CA ASP A 94 13.79 -10.87 3.20
C ASP A 94 15.07 -11.14 4.03
N THR A 95 16.05 -10.24 3.98
CA THR A 95 17.28 -10.34 4.79
C THR A 95 17.09 -9.93 6.25
N LEU A 96 15.97 -9.27 6.57
CA LEU A 96 15.64 -8.83 7.92
C LEU A 96 15.13 -10.01 8.75
N ALA A 97 16.00 -10.61 9.58
CA ALA A 97 15.63 -11.73 10.44
C ALA A 97 14.71 -11.34 11.61
N ASP A 98 14.84 -10.10 12.09
CA ASP A 98 14.18 -9.63 13.32
C ASP A 98 12.87 -8.88 13.06
N TYR A 99 12.42 -8.81 11.80
CA TYR A 99 11.21 -8.09 11.41
C TYR A 99 10.03 -9.03 11.18
N ASN A 100 8.88 -8.72 11.80
CA ASN A 100 7.65 -9.49 11.61
C ASN A 100 6.75 -8.82 10.55
N PHE A 101 6.67 -9.45 9.37
CA PHE A 101 5.90 -8.97 8.24
C PHE A 101 4.38 -9.07 8.47
N LYS A 102 3.68 -7.95 8.25
CA LYS A 102 2.21 -7.85 8.39
C LYS A 102 1.52 -8.10 7.05
N PHE A 103 2.00 -7.45 6.01
CA PHE A 103 1.57 -7.63 4.63
C PHE A 103 2.66 -8.47 3.97
N GLY A 104 2.34 -9.73 3.68
CA GLY A 104 3.30 -10.66 3.07
C GLY A 104 3.87 -10.14 1.73
N ARG A 105 4.76 -10.92 1.13
CA ARG A 105 5.45 -10.56 -0.12
C ARG A 105 4.50 -10.09 -1.21
N ASN A 106 4.94 -9.09 -1.98
CA ASN A 106 4.22 -8.67 -3.16
C ASN A 106 4.36 -9.73 -4.26
N PRO A 107 3.26 -10.39 -4.68
CA PRO A 107 3.30 -11.44 -5.70
C PRO A 107 3.75 -10.92 -7.08
N LEU A 108 3.80 -9.61 -7.29
CA LEU A 108 4.32 -9.00 -8.52
C LEU A 108 5.85 -9.02 -8.61
N PHE A 109 6.57 -9.13 -7.49
CA PHE A 109 8.03 -9.19 -7.47
C PHE A 109 8.57 -10.62 -7.34
N GLU A 110 7.75 -11.56 -6.88
CA GLU A 110 8.07 -12.99 -6.86
C GLU A 110 7.44 -13.67 -8.08
N LEU A 111 7.90 -13.31 -9.29
CA LEU A 111 7.57 -14.11 -10.46
C LEU A 111 8.21 -15.48 -10.27
N PRO A 112 7.44 -16.59 -10.34
CA PRO A 112 8.05 -17.90 -10.30
C PRO A 112 9.07 -17.98 -11.44
N LEU A 113 10.30 -18.38 -11.11
CA LEU A 113 11.32 -18.68 -12.10
C LEU A 113 10.66 -19.51 -13.21
N ALA A 114 10.77 -19.05 -14.45
CA ALA A 114 10.30 -19.82 -15.58
C ALA A 114 11.14 -21.10 -15.64
N VAL A 115 10.59 -22.20 -15.11
CA VAL A 115 11.25 -23.50 -15.14
C VAL A 115 11.18 -23.98 -16.58
N ASN A 116 12.34 -24.08 -17.22
CA ASN A 116 12.51 -24.79 -18.47
C ASN A 116 12.87 -26.24 -18.12
N PRO A 117 11.90 -27.17 -18.03
CA PRO A 117 12.17 -28.56 -17.65
C PRO A 117 13.21 -29.22 -18.56
N SER A 118 13.32 -28.77 -19.82
CA SER A 118 14.31 -29.28 -20.79
C SER A 118 15.69 -28.62 -20.67
N GLY A 119 15.84 -27.61 -19.80
CA GLY A 119 17.07 -26.80 -19.66
C GLY A 119 17.41 -25.90 -20.85
N CYS A 120 16.62 -25.95 -21.94
CA CYS A 120 16.83 -25.17 -23.16
C CYS A 120 15.49 -24.72 -23.73
N ALA A 121 15.30 -23.40 -23.86
CA ALA A 121 14.06 -22.82 -24.40
C ALA A 121 13.73 -23.27 -25.84
N ARG A 122 14.72 -23.76 -26.60
CA ARG A 122 14.51 -24.30 -27.97
C ARG A 122 14.03 -25.74 -27.98
N ALA A 123 14.28 -26.49 -26.91
CA ALA A 123 13.80 -27.87 -26.76
C ALA A 123 12.38 -27.93 -26.19
N GLU A 124 11.89 -26.81 -25.65
CA GLU A 124 10.50 -26.72 -25.15
C GLU A 124 9.52 -26.89 -26.32
N PRO A 125 8.54 -27.81 -26.21
CA PRO A 125 7.53 -27.98 -27.25
C PRO A 125 6.74 -26.67 -27.39
N PHE A 126 6.67 -26.14 -28.61
CA PHE A 126 5.87 -24.96 -28.93
C PHE A 126 4.37 -25.30 -28.81
N THR A 127 3.85 -25.21 -27.59
CA THR A 127 2.44 -25.43 -27.29
C THR A 127 1.67 -24.15 -27.59
N LYS A 128 0.92 -24.12 -28.70
CA LYS A 128 -0.05 -23.05 -29.02
C LYS A 128 -1.15 -22.88 -27.95
N LEU A 129 -1.21 -23.80 -26.99
CA LEU A 129 -2.14 -23.83 -25.86
C LEU A 129 -1.52 -23.37 -24.53
N HIS A 130 -0.38 -22.67 -24.55
CA HIS A 130 0.00 -21.85 -23.39
C HIS A 130 -1.07 -20.75 -23.22
N LEU A 131 -2.15 -21.11 -22.54
CA LEU A 131 -2.95 -20.20 -21.74
C LEU A 131 -1.93 -19.45 -20.89
N LYS A 132 -1.57 -18.23 -21.33
CA LYS A 132 -0.92 -17.25 -20.47
C LYS A 132 -1.66 -17.36 -19.15
N ARG A 133 -0.97 -17.82 -18.10
CA ARG A 133 -1.55 -17.86 -16.76
C ARG A 133 -1.90 -16.41 -16.47
N TYR A 134 -3.17 -16.07 -16.62
CA TYR A 134 -3.64 -14.70 -16.57
C TYR A 134 -3.23 -14.19 -15.19
N HIS A 135 -2.29 -13.26 -15.13
CA HIS A 135 -1.96 -12.56 -13.89
C HIS A 135 -3.04 -11.49 -13.68
N GLY A 136 -4.29 -11.96 -13.62
CA GLY A 136 -5.39 -11.20 -13.06
C GLY A 136 -5.24 -11.29 -11.56
N ILE A 137 -5.09 -10.12 -10.94
CA ILE A 137 -5.32 -9.88 -9.52
C ILE A 137 -6.43 -10.83 -9.04
N ARG A 138 -6.09 -11.77 -8.16
CA ARG A 138 -7.07 -12.60 -7.47
C ARG A 138 -7.82 -11.71 -6.48
N THR A 139 -8.79 -10.95 -6.98
CA THR A 139 -9.95 -10.59 -6.16
C THR A 139 -10.85 -11.81 -6.08
N SER A 140 -10.99 -12.35 -4.87
CA SER A 140 -12.04 -13.29 -4.45
C SER A 140 -12.07 -14.70 -5.08
N ALA A 141 -12.47 -15.63 -4.23
CA ALA A 141 -12.83 -17.02 -4.47
C ALA A 141 -13.43 -17.33 -5.86
N GLY A 142 -13.05 -18.49 -6.40
CA GLY A 142 -13.83 -19.19 -7.44
C GLY A 142 -13.26 -19.12 -8.86
N SER A 143 -12.22 -19.90 -9.14
CA SER A 143 -12.01 -20.42 -10.50
C SER A 143 -11.30 -21.78 -10.43
N VAL A 144 -12.06 -22.78 -9.97
CA VAL A 144 -11.89 -24.14 -10.47
C VAL A 144 -12.60 -24.14 -11.82
N ARG A 145 -11.85 -24.28 -12.91
CA ARG A 145 -12.41 -24.69 -14.20
C ARG A 145 -11.79 -26.03 -14.56
N THR A 146 -12.62 -27.02 -14.32
CA THR A 146 -12.45 -28.45 -14.49
C THR A 146 -12.26 -28.85 -15.95
N SER A 147 -11.34 -29.78 -16.18
CA SER A 147 -11.55 -30.82 -17.19
C SER A 147 -12.72 -31.70 -16.74
N SER A 148 -13.70 -31.85 -17.63
CA SER A 148 -14.71 -32.92 -17.69
C SER A 148 -14.77 -33.89 -16.50
N ASN A 149 -15.66 -33.62 -15.53
CA ASN A 149 -16.46 -34.57 -14.72
C ASN A 149 -16.72 -34.05 -13.30
N CYS A 150 -17.71 -33.16 -13.12
CA CYS A 150 -18.43 -33.06 -11.84
C CYS A 150 -19.71 -32.20 -12.00
N ARG A 151 -20.85 -32.85 -12.26
CA ARG A 151 -22.18 -32.19 -12.22
C ARG A 151 -22.71 -32.01 -10.78
N ALA A 152 -21.85 -32.06 -9.76
CA ALA A 152 -22.27 -32.13 -8.35
C ALA A 152 -21.89 -30.91 -7.49
N ALA A 153 -21.15 -29.91 -7.99
CA ALA A 153 -20.68 -28.77 -7.19
C ALA A 153 -21.48 -27.46 -7.40
N ALA A 154 -22.53 -27.48 -8.22
CA ALA A 154 -23.38 -26.30 -8.47
C ALA A 154 -24.56 -26.17 -7.48
N SER A 155 -24.79 -27.17 -6.62
CA SER A 155 -25.87 -27.15 -5.62
C SER A 155 -25.46 -26.56 -4.26
N VAL A 156 -24.17 -26.31 -4.02
CA VAL A 156 -23.67 -25.86 -2.71
C VAL A 156 -23.39 -24.35 -2.60
N ALA A 157 -23.46 -23.60 -3.71
CA ALA A 157 -23.24 -22.14 -3.70
C ALA A 157 -24.53 -21.31 -3.57
N ASN A 158 -25.71 -21.93 -3.67
CA ASN A 158 -27.00 -21.25 -3.47
C ASN A 158 -27.56 -21.40 -2.05
N LEU A 159 -26.89 -22.14 -1.15
CA LEU A 159 -27.42 -22.41 0.20
C LEU A 159 -26.81 -21.51 1.30
N THR A 160 -25.83 -20.66 1.00
CA THR A 160 -25.17 -19.79 2.00
C THR A 160 -25.50 -18.30 1.87
N MET A 161 -26.50 -17.93 1.07
CA MET A 161 -26.99 -16.54 0.95
C MET A 161 -28.42 -16.37 1.48
N ALA A 162 -28.81 -17.20 2.44
CA ALA A 162 -30.15 -17.18 3.02
C ALA A 162 -30.15 -17.46 4.52
N TYR A 163 -29.29 -16.79 5.32
CA TYR A 163 -29.58 -16.51 6.73
C TYR A 163 -28.58 -15.52 7.34
N ASP A 164 -28.80 -14.21 7.15
CA ASP A 164 -28.30 -13.20 8.08
C ASP A 164 -29.42 -12.16 8.29
N PRO A 165 -30.05 -12.08 9.48
CA PRO A 165 -31.26 -11.28 9.68
C PRO A 165 -31.01 -9.76 9.82
N PHE A 166 -29.78 -9.26 9.67
CA PHE A 166 -29.43 -7.89 10.11
C PHE A 166 -28.93 -6.90 9.03
N VAL A 167 -29.09 -7.17 7.73
CA VAL A 167 -28.68 -6.19 6.70
C VAL A 167 -29.86 -5.75 5.82
N PRO A 168 -30.41 -4.54 6.02
CA PRO A 168 -31.44 -4.00 5.13
C PRO A 168 -30.80 -3.59 3.80
N TYR A 169 -30.83 -4.51 2.84
CA TYR A 169 -31.01 -4.26 1.41
C TYR A 169 -30.33 -2.99 0.85
N SER A 170 -29.00 -3.03 0.71
CA SER A 170 -28.30 -2.08 -0.15
C SER A 170 -28.50 -2.50 -1.62
N LYS A 171 -29.41 -1.83 -2.34
CA LYS A 171 -29.45 -1.90 -3.82
C LYS A 171 -28.14 -1.37 -4.38
N LEU A 172 -27.16 -2.24 -4.55
CA LEU A 172 -25.99 -1.96 -5.37
C LEU A 172 -26.51 -1.75 -6.81
N HIS A 173 -26.47 -0.50 -7.28
CA HIS A 173 -26.69 -0.17 -8.69
C HIS A 173 -25.54 -0.74 -9.51
N VAL A 174 -25.59 -2.04 -9.77
CA VAL A 174 -24.69 -2.72 -10.70
C VAL A 174 -25.15 -2.33 -12.10
N HIS A 175 -24.32 -1.56 -12.81
CA HIS A 175 -24.56 -1.32 -14.24
C HIS A 175 -24.69 -2.66 -14.96
N SER A 176 -25.75 -2.80 -15.77
CA SER A 176 -25.92 -4.03 -16.55
C SER A 176 -24.70 -4.28 -17.44
N ARG A 177 -24.38 -5.55 -17.69
CA ARG A 177 -23.30 -5.93 -18.61
C ARG A 177 -23.44 -5.22 -19.97
N SER A 178 -24.68 -5.02 -20.42
CA SER A 178 -25.01 -4.30 -21.65
C SER A 178 -24.64 -2.81 -21.59
N SER A 179 -24.84 -2.15 -20.44
CA SER A 179 -24.48 -0.74 -20.23
C SER A 179 -22.95 -0.55 -20.22
N GLN A 180 -22.23 -1.43 -19.55
CA GLN A 180 -20.76 -1.41 -19.52
C GLN A 180 -20.17 -1.64 -20.92
N TYR A 181 -20.73 -2.57 -21.70
CA TYR A 181 -20.29 -2.84 -23.07
C TYR A 181 -20.49 -1.62 -23.99
N LYS A 182 -21.64 -0.95 -23.92
CA LYS A 182 -21.89 0.28 -24.70
C LYS A 182 -20.89 1.38 -24.36
N LYS A 183 -20.58 1.56 -23.07
CA LYS A 183 -19.61 2.56 -22.62
C LYS A 183 -18.21 2.29 -23.17
N MET A 184 -17.73 1.05 -23.04
CA MET A 184 -16.44 0.62 -23.59
C MET A 184 -16.36 0.86 -25.11
N ASN A 185 -17.43 0.54 -25.84
CA ASN A 185 -17.45 0.69 -27.30
C ASN A 185 -17.50 2.16 -27.77
N ASN A 186 -17.98 3.08 -26.92
CA ASN A 186 -18.03 4.51 -27.23
C ASN A 186 -16.75 5.25 -26.81
N GLU A 187 -16.12 4.86 -25.71
CA GLU A 187 -15.02 5.61 -25.07
C GLU A 187 -13.62 5.03 -25.32
N TRP A 188 -13.49 4.01 -26.17
CA TRP A 188 -12.18 3.34 -26.36
C TRP A 188 -11.11 4.26 -26.95
N ARG A 189 -11.47 5.19 -27.85
CA ARG A 189 -10.51 6.11 -28.49
C ARG A 189 -9.87 7.12 -27.54
N SER A 190 -10.56 7.48 -26.45
CA SER A 190 -10.04 8.35 -25.40
C SER A 190 -9.33 7.56 -24.29
N SER A 191 -9.61 6.26 -24.19
CA SER A 191 -9.11 5.41 -23.10
C SER A 191 -7.78 4.73 -23.44
N VAL A 192 -7.46 4.54 -24.72
CA VAL A 192 -6.21 3.89 -25.15
C VAL A 192 -5.57 4.61 -26.33
N TYR A 193 -4.24 4.59 -26.37
CA TYR A 193 -3.44 4.99 -27.52
C TYR A 193 -2.40 3.91 -27.82
N LEU A 194 -2.03 3.77 -29.09
CA LEU A 194 -1.03 2.81 -29.53
C LEU A 194 0.36 3.42 -29.28
N ALA A 195 1.04 2.97 -28.22
CA ALA A 195 2.46 3.27 -28.00
C ALA A 195 3.34 2.41 -28.91
N ARG A 196 4.49 2.95 -29.33
CA ARG A 196 5.46 2.29 -30.22
C ARG A 196 6.58 1.64 -29.44
#